data_AF-A0A0F8ZXQ8-F1
#
_entry.id   AF-A0A0F8ZXQ8-F1
#
_cell.length_a   1.000
_cell.length_b   1.000
_cell.length_c   1.000
_cell.angle_alpha   90.00
_cell.angle_beta   90.00
_cell.angle_gamma   90.00
#
_symmetry.space_group_name_H-M   'P 1'
#
loop_
_entity.id
_entity.type
_entity.pdbx_description
1 polymer ?
#
loop_
_entity_poly.entity_id
_entity_poly.type
_entity_poly.pdbx_seq_one_letter_code
_entity_poly.pdbx_strand_id
1 'polypeptide(L)'
;LDRDILRNRVYAGLSMASVWFGWDNGLPTAQTSPMYLAPTNQEFFAWPMWGQYYQSKGELGEEPQGAAPKSLLALADRWNRADDDLARASLWREMLRIHAQEIYAIGLLSEAPQPVVVSKRLRNVPEQGVWAYEPGAHFGVHRIDEFYFGEPSEQVIQ
;
A
#
# COMPACT_ATOMS: atom_id res chain seq x y z
N LEU A 1 -18.46 -10.47 -8.47
CA LEU A 1 -17.34 -10.87 -9.37
C LEU A 1 -16.31 -11.55 -8.50
N ASP A 2 -15.75 -12.67 -8.94
CA ASP A 2 -14.53 -13.21 -8.34
C ASP A 2 -13.41 -12.16 -8.45
N ARG A 3 -12.51 -12.10 -7.46
CA ARG A 3 -11.39 -11.16 -7.39
C ARG A 3 -10.54 -11.22 -8.66
N ASP A 4 -10.29 -12.42 -9.17
CA ASP A 4 -9.45 -12.63 -10.35
C ASP A 4 -10.15 -12.18 -11.63
N ILE A 5 -11.47 -12.40 -11.72
CA ILE A 5 -12.27 -11.92 -12.85
C ILE A 5 -12.23 -10.38 -12.89
N LEU A 6 -12.32 -9.70 -11.73
CA LEU A 6 -12.29 -8.24 -11.70
C LEU A 6 -10.93 -7.71 -12.17
N ARG A 7 -9.84 -8.24 -11.61
CA ARG A 7 -8.47 -7.86 -11.98
C ARG A 7 -8.24 -8.03 -13.47
N ASN A 8 -8.55 -9.20 -14.02
CA ASN A 8 -8.34 -9.50 -15.44
C ASN A 8 -9.14 -8.55 -16.35
N ARG A 9 -10.36 -8.19 -15.97
CA ARG A 9 -11.17 -7.23 -16.74
C ARG A 9 -10.60 -5.82 -16.68
N VAL A 10 -10.13 -5.37 -15.51
CA VAL A 10 -9.47 -4.06 -15.37
C VAL A 10 -8.17 -4.01 -16.16
N TYR A 11 -7.34 -5.06 -16.07
CA TYR A 11 -6.07 -5.12 -16.80
C TYR A 11 -6.25 -5.17 -18.31
N ALA A 12 -7.33 -5.79 -18.78
CA ALA A 12 -7.70 -5.81 -20.20
C ALA A 12 -8.39 -4.52 -20.68
N GLY A 13 -8.57 -3.50 -19.83
CA GLY A 13 -9.28 -2.26 -20.18
C GLY A 13 -10.78 -2.44 -20.42
N LEU A 14 -11.37 -3.57 -19.98
CA LEU A 14 -12.78 -3.92 -20.17
C LEU A 14 -13.71 -3.37 -19.07
N SER A 15 -13.18 -2.51 -18.21
CA SER A 15 -13.88 -1.89 -17.09
C SER A 15 -13.73 -0.37 -17.17
N MET A 16 -14.84 0.36 -17.20
CA MET A 16 -14.82 1.83 -17.21
C MET A 16 -14.43 2.44 -15.86
N ALA A 17 -14.83 1.78 -14.77
CA ALA A 17 -14.50 2.14 -13.41
C ALA A 17 -14.41 0.87 -12.57
N SER A 18 -13.61 0.91 -11.50
CA SER A 18 -13.47 -0.20 -10.57
C SER A 18 -13.31 0.34 -9.15
N VAL A 19 -13.76 -0.45 -8.18
CA VAL A 19 -13.57 -0.17 -6.75
C VAL A 19 -12.61 -1.22 -6.22
N TRP A 20 -11.61 -0.77 -5.48
CA TRP A 20 -10.60 -1.62 -4.88
C TRP A 20 -10.22 -1.10 -3.50
N PHE A 21 -9.41 -1.87 -2.80
CA PHE A 21 -8.71 -1.36 -1.63
C PHE A 21 -7.78 -0.23 -2.07
N GLY A 22 -7.61 0.77 -1.20
CA GLY A 22 -6.71 1.90 -1.45
C GLY A 22 -5.24 1.48 -1.43
N TRP A 23 -4.37 2.43 -1.12
CA TRP A 23 -2.96 2.13 -0.88
C TRP A 23 -2.83 1.17 0.30
N ASP A 24 -2.11 0.07 0.12
CA ASP A 24 -1.78 -0.86 1.20
C ASP A 24 -0.63 -0.31 2.05
N ASN A 25 -0.82 0.92 2.54
CA ASN A 25 0.15 1.63 3.33
C ASN A 25 -0.55 2.07 4.61
N GLY A 26 -0.42 1.27 5.67
CA GLY A 26 -1.13 1.50 6.92
C GLY A 26 -0.63 2.71 7.71
N LEU A 27 0.55 3.23 7.36
CA LEU A 27 1.19 4.38 8.00
C LEU A 27 1.88 5.22 6.92
N PRO A 28 1.11 5.98 6.11
CA PRO A 28 1.68 6.78 5.05
C PRO A 28 2.46 7.95 5.64
N THR A 29 3.78 7.87 5.59
CA THR A 29 4.70 8.94 5.97
C THR A 29 5.58 9.32 4.79
N ALA A 30 6.29 10.44 4.91
CA ALA A 30 7.30 10.84 3.94
C ALA A 30 8.44 9.80 3.75
N GLN A 31 8.56 8.86 4.69
CA GLN A 31 9.55 7.77 4.66
C GLN A 31 9.00 6.47 4.11
N THR A 32 7.68 6.39 3.85
CA THR A 32 7.10 5.20 3.27
C THR A 32 7.34 5.17 1.76
N SER A 33 7.38 3.99 1.16
CA SER A 33 7.68 3.82 -0.27
C SER A 33 6.64 4.50 -1.20
N PRO A 34 7.07 5.22 -2.26
CA PRO A 34 6.17 5.97 -3.15
C PRO A 34 5.55 5.12 -4.24
N MET A 35 5.64 3.79 -4.16
CA MET A 35 5.17 2.90 -5.22
C MET A 35 3.67 3.02 -5.52
N TYR A 36 2.87 3.47 -4.55
CA TYR A 36 1.44 3.73 -4.77
C TYR A 36 1.15 5.13 -5.34
N LEU A 37 2.13 6.05 -5.30
CA LEU A 37 2.02 7.41 -5.82
C LEU A 37 2.48 7.54 -7.28
N ALA A 38 3.07 6.49 -7.85
CA ALA A 38 3.56 6.47 -9.21
C ALA A 38 3.10 5.20 -9.95
N PRO A 39 3.11 5.19 -11.29
CA PRO A 39 2.74 4.01 -12.08
C PRO A 39 3.83 2.94 -12.04
N THR A 40 4.06 2.35 -10.88
CA THR A 40 5.08 1.31 -10.63
C THR A 40 4.49 -0.06 -10.34
N ASN A 41 3.16 -0.17 -10.23
CA ASN A 41 2.47 -1.43 -9.93
C ASN A 41 1.17 -1.56 -10.73
N GLN A 42 1.03 -2.68 -11.46
CA GLN A 42 -0.20 -3.03 -12.20
C GLN A 42 -1.42 -3.17 -11.29
N GLU A 43 -1.24 -3.51 -10.01
CA GLU A 43 -2.34 -3.70 -9.06
C GLU A 43 -3.06 -2.40 -8.69
N PHE A 44 -2.48 -1.22 -8.99
CA PHE A 44 -3.20 0.03 -8.86
C PHE A 44 -4.03 0.31 -10.12
N PHE A 45 -5.34 0.12 -9.99
CA PHE A 45 -6.29 0.11 -11.11
C PHE A 45 -6.44 1.44 -11.86
N ALA A 46 -5.89 2.54 -11.36
CA ALA A 46 -5.85 3.80 -12.10
C ALA A 46 -4.93 3.76 -13.33
N TRP A 47 -3.92 2.88 -13.32
CA TRP A 47 -2.89 2.83 -14.37
C TRP A 47 -2.29 1.42 -14.56
N PRO A 48 -3.11 0.37 -14.74
CA PRO A 48 -2.63 -1.00 -14.76
C PRO A 48 -1.60 -1.27 -15.87
N MET A 49 -1.79 -0.68 -17.06
CA MET A 49 -0.88 -0.85 -18.19
C MET A 49 0.47 -0.16 -17.97
N TRP A 50 0.49 1.02 -17.35
CA TRP A 50 1.72 1.76 -17.04
C TRP A 50 2.49 1.09 -15.90
N GLY A 51 1.78 0.60 -14.88
CA GLY A 51 2.37 -0.19 -13.80
C GLY A 51 3.02 -1.48 -14.30
N GLN A 52 2.36 -2.18 -15.23
CA GLN A 52 2.92 -3.38 -15.88
C GLN A 52 4.16 -3.04 -16.72
N TYR A 53 4.14 -1.91 -17.44
CA TYR A 53 5.29 -1.41 -18.18
C TYR A 53 6.50 -1.17 -17.28
N TYR A 54 6.30 -0.55 -16.12
CA TYR A 54 7.36 -0.36 -15.15
C TYR A 54 7.90 -1.69 -14.60
N GLN A 55 7.01 -2.60 -14.16
CA GLN A 55 7.39 -3.89 -13.57
C GLN A 55 8.14 -4.80 -14.55
N SER A 56 7.73 -4.81 -15.82
CA SER A 56 8.32 -5.60 -16.89
C SER A 56 9.51 -4.91 -17.58
N LYS A 57 9.92 -3.73 -17.12
CA LYS A 57 10.97 -2.91 -17.76
C LYS A 57 10.69 -2.63 -19.24
N GLY A 58 9.41 -2.49 -19.59
CA GLY A 58 8.95 -2.15 -20.93
C GLY A 58 8.68 -3.33 -21.86
N GLU A 59 8.81 -4.58 -21.39
CA GLU A 59 8.49 -5.76 -22.22
C GLU A 59 6.97 -5.94 -22.42
N LEU A 60 6.17 -5.55 -21.43
CA LEU A 60 4.71 -5.69 -21.42
C LEU A 60 4.06 -4.37 -21.01
N GLY A 61 2.75 -4.22 -21.24
CA GLY A 61 2.02 -3.01 -20.87
C GLY A 61 2.22 -1.86 -21.86
N GLU A 62 2.01 -0.63 -21.39
CA GLU A 62 2.14 0.58 -22.20
C GLU A 62 3.00 1.62 -21.48
N GLU A 63 3.83 2.35 -22.23
CA GLU A 63 4.60 3.45 -21.65
C GLU A 63 3.64 4.52 -21.06
N PRO A 64 3.91 5.03 -19.84
CA PRO A 64 3.14 6.13 -19.27
C PRO A 64 3.03 7.32 -20.21
N GLN A 65 1.81 7.76 -20.47
CA GLN A 65 1.53 8.89 -21.35
C GLN A 65 1.30 10.17 -20.54
N GLY A 66 1.68 11.31 -21.11
CA GLY A 66 1.50 12.63 -20.47
C GLY A 66 2.62 13.02 -19.49
N ALA A 67 2.63 14.31 -19.13
CA ALA A 67 3.69 14.88 -18.30
C ALA A 67 3.60 14.44 -16.83
N ALA A 68 2.39 14.34 -16.27
CA ALA A 68 2.20 14.02 -14.85
C ALA A 68 2.63 12.59 -14.49
N PRO A 69 2.21 11.51 -15.19
CA PRO A 69 2.68 10.15 -14.89
C PRO A 69 4.19 9.98 -15.04
N LYS A 70 4.79 10.60 -16.07
CA LYS A 70 6.25 10.61 -16.26
C LYS A 70 6.98 11.34 -15.13
N SER A 71 6.41 12.46 -14.66
CA SER A 71 6.94 13.21 -13.51
C SER A 71 6.85 12.40 -12.22
N LEU A 72 5.75 11.68 -11.98
CA LEU A 72 5.60 10.80 -10.82
C LEU A 72 6.67 9.69 -10.80
N LEU A 73 6.97 9.07 -11.93
CA LEU A 73 8.06 8.09 -12.01
C LEU A 73 9.43 8.71 -11.70
N ALA A 74 9.72 9.89 -12.27
CA ALA A 74 10.98 10.59 -12.01
C ALA A 74 11.10 11.02 -10.53
N LEU A 75 10.01 11.46 -9.92
CA LEU A 75 9.97 11.82 -8.49
C LEU A 75 10.16 10.58 -7.61
N ALA A 76 9.54 9.45 -7.95
CA ALA A 76 9.71 8.19 -7.23
C ALA A 76 11.17 7.69 -7.29
N ASP A 77 11.80 7.74 -8.45
CA ASP A 77 13.23 7.39 -8.61
C ASP A 77 14.14 8.33 -7.80
N ARG A 78 13.87 9.65 -7.84
CA ARG A 78 14.60 10.62 -7.01
C ARG A 78 14.40 10.36 -5.52
N TRP A 79 13.20 10.00 -5.09
CA TRP A 79 12.90 9.69 -3.70
C TRP A 79 13.68 8.46 -3.24
N ASN A 80 13.75 7.41 -4.07
CA ASN A 80 14.52 6.19 -3.79
C ASN A 80 16.04 6.45 -3.67
N ARG A 81 16.55 7.48 -4.35
CA ARG A 81 17.98 7.87 -4.34
C ARG A 81 18.29 9.00 -3.34
N ALA A 82 17.30 9.55 -2.66
CA ALA A 82 17.51 10.63 -1.71
C ALA A 82 18.04 10.06 -0.38
N ASP A 83 19.13 10.67 0.11
CA ASP A 83 19.83 10.28 1.33
C ASP A 83 19.42 11.11 2.57
N ASP A 84 18.62 12.17 2.38
CA ASP A 84 18.13 13.02 3.46
C ASP A 84 16.60 13.05 3.56
N ASP A 85 16.11 13.11 4.80
CA ASP A 85 14.69 13.04 5.13
C ASP A 85 13.90 14.24 4.62
N LEU A 86 14.53 15.41 4.53
CA LEU A 86 13.88 16.64 4.07
C LEU A 86 13.61 16.58 2.56
N ALA A 87 14.57 16.08 1.77
CA ALA A 87 14.40 15.85 0.35
C ALA A 87 13.34 14.79 0.08
N ARG A 88 13.36 13.65 0.81
CA ARG A 88 12.31 12.63 0.72
C ARG A 88 10.94 13.21 1.00
N ALA A 89 10.79 13.99 2.08
CA ALA A 89 9.53 14.63 2.41
C ALA A 89 9.07 15.64 1.36
N SER A 90 9.98 16.42 0.78
CA SER A 90 9.64 17.36 -0.29
C SER A 90 9.17 16.65 -1.55
N LEU A 91 9.88 15.60 -1.98
CA LEU A 91 9.53 14.79 -3.15
C LEU A 91 8.18 14.09 -2.95
N TRP A 92 7.97 13.52 -1.77
CA TRP A 92 6.72 12.87 -1.39
C TRP A 92 5.51 13.80 -1.49
N ARG A 93 5.63 15.00 -0.91
CA ARG A 93 4.57 16.02 -0.97
C ARG A 93 4.27 16.46 -2.38
N GLU A 94 5.30 16.57 -3.22
CA GLU A 94 5.13 16.93 -4.63
C GLU A 94 4.37 15.83 -5.40
N MET A 95 4.67 14.57 -5.13
CA MET A 95 3.92 13.45 -5.71
C MET A 95 2.45 13.48 -5.28
N LEU A 96 2.17 13.71 -3.99
CA LEU A 96 0.80 13.88 -3.47
C LEU A 96 0.07 15.05 -4.14
N ARG A 97 0.77 16.17 -4.37
CA ARG A 97 0.21 17.35 -5.05
C ARG A 97 -0.23 16.99 -6.47
N ILE A 98 0.60 16.30 -7.24
CA ILE A 98 0.26 15.84 -8.60
C ILE A 98 -0.92 14.86 -8.55
N HIS A 99 -0.89 13.91 -7.62
CA HIS A 99 -1.94 12.91 -7.47
C HIS A 99 -3.31 13.53 -7.15
N ALA A 100 -3.33 14.62 -6.37
CA ALA A 100 -4.53 15.38 -6.06
C ALA A 100 -5.03 16.25 -7.23
N GLN A 101 -4.13 16.74 -8.09
CA GLN A 101 -4.51 17.55 -9.26
C GLN A 101 -5.08 16.71 -10.40
N GLU A 102 -4.51 15.54 -10.63
CA GLU A 102 -4.88 14.66 -11.75
C GLU A 102 -6.02 13.69 -11.39
N ILE A 103 -6.30 13.50 -10.10
CA ILE A 103 -7.42 12.68 -9.58
C ILE A 103 -7.40 11.25 -10.16
N TYR A 104 -6.28 10.55 -10.00
CA TYR A 104 -6.15 9.16 -10.47
C TYR A 104 -7.07 8.16 -9.73
N ALA A 105 -7.47 8.49 -8.50
CA ALA A 105 -8.40 7.71 -7.71
C ALA A 105 -9.27 8.62 -6.83
N ILE A 106 -10.50 8.19 -6.56
CA ILE A 106 -11.42 8.87 -5.64
C ILE A 106 -11.47 8.05 -4.35
N GLY A 107 -10.94 8.63 -3.26
CA GLY A 107 -11.02 8.01 -1.94
C GLY A 107 -12.45 8.03 -1.40
N LEU A 108 -12.93 6.88 -0.93
CA LEU A 108 -14.27 6.74 -0.35
C LEU A 108 -14.22 6.78 1.19
N LEU A 109 -13.29 6.04 1.80
CA LEU A 109 -13.07 5.96 3.24
C LEU A 109 -11.59 5.60 3.48
N SER A 110 -11.02 6.10 4.57
CA SER A 110 -9.71 5.71 5.11
C SER A 110 -9.86 5.31 6.58
N GLU A 111 -8.88 4.57 7.10
CA GLU A 111 -8.79 4.24 8.54
C GLU A 111 -10.03 3.53 9.10
N ALA A 112 -10.60 2.59 8.33
CA ALA A 112 -11.71 1.78 8.79
C ALA A 112 -11.32 1.01 10.07
N PRO A 113 -12.11 1.05 11.16
CA PRO A 113 -11.83 0.28 12.36
C PRO A 113 -11.75 -1.21 12.06
N GLN A 114 -10.67 -1.86 12.47
CA GLN A 114 -10.42 -3.29 12.28
C GLN A 114 -10.48 -4.01 13.63
N PRO A 115 -11.64 -4.55 14.04
CA PRO A 115 -11.76 -5.26 15.30
C PRO A 115 -10.99 -6.59 15.24
N VAL A 116 -10.15 -6.81 16.25
CA VAL A 116 -9.42 -8.07 16.46
C VAL A 116 -10.01 -8.80 17.66
N VAL A 117 -10.29 -10.09 17.51
CA VAL A 117 -10.77 -10.93 18.61
C VAL A 117 -9.58 -11.60 19.28
N VAL A 118 -9.40 -11.32 20.57
CA VAL A 118 -8.32 -11.89 21.39
C VAL A 118 -8.93 -12.76 22.47
N SER A 119 -8.32 -13.92 22.74
CA SER A 119 -8.71 -14.75 23.88
C SER A 119 -8.43 -13.99 25.18
N LYS A 120 -9.37 -13.99 26.14
CA LYS A 120 -9.17 -13.41 27.48
C LYS A 120 -7.99 -14.01 28.26
N ARG A 121 -7.50 -15.18 27.81
CA ARG A 121 -6.36 -15.90 28.40
C ARG A 121 -5.02 -15.42 27.86
N LEU A 122 -4.99 -14.86 26.65
CA LEU A 122 -3.80 -14.30 26.03
C LEU A 122 -3.58 -12.89 26.59
N ARG A 123 -2.39 -12.65 27.15
CA ARG A 123 -1.99 -11.42 27.82
C ARG A 123 -0.95 -10.69 26.98
N ASN A 124 -0.73 -9.43 27.35
CA ASN A 124 0.21 -8.51 26.69
C ASN A 124 -0.16 -8.14 25.25
N VAL A 125 -1.41 -8.38 24.84
CA VAL A 125 -1.93 -7.89 23.56
C VAL A 125 -2.44 -6.46 23.77
N PRO A 126 -2.01 -5.46 22.98
CA PRO A 126 -2.45 -4.08 23.15
C PRO A 126 -3.93 -3.92 22.84
N GLU A 127 -4.63 -3.04 23.58
CA GLU A 127 -6.05 -2.75 23.34
C GLU A 127 -6.28 -2.04 22.01
N GLN A 128 -5.31 -1.25 21.56
CA GLN A 128 -5.31 -0.54 20.28
C GLN A 128 -3.98 -0.77 19.58
N GLY A 129 -4.02 -0.99 18.27
CA GLY A 129 -2.83 -1.22 17.47
C GLY A 129 -3.08 -1.02 15.98
N VAL A 130 -2.00 -0.84 15.24
CA VAL A 130 -2.03 -0.76 13.78
C VAL A 130 -2.22 -2.16 13.21
N TRP A 131 -3.22 -2.34 12.34
CA TRP A 131 -3.38 -3.55 11.54
C TRP A 131 -3.11 -3.21 10.07
N ALA A 132 -1.89 -3.45 9.63
CA ALA A 132 -1.49 -3.20 8.25
C ALA A 132 -0.40 -4.18 7.82
N TYR A 133 -0.43 -4.60 6.55
CA TYR A 133 0.60 -5.49 6.04
C TYR A 133 1.93 -4.75 5.84
N GLU A 134 1.95 -3.61 5.16
CA GLU A 134 3.15 -2.78 5.02
C GLU A 134 3.14 -1.59 6.00
N PRO A 135 4.21 -1.38 6.81
CA PRO A 135 5.38 -2.25 7.06
C PRO A 135 5.14 -3.30 8.18
N GLY A 136 3.92 -3.39 8.69
CA GLY A 136 3.62 -4.04 9.98
C GLY A 136 3.58 -5.56 10.00
N ALA A 137 3.54 -6.22 8.84
CA ALA A 137 3.21 -7.62 8.67
C ALA A 137 1.99 -8.03 9.53
N HIS A 138 0.95 -7.20 9.51
CA HIS A 138 -0.20 -7.27 10.40
C HIS A 138 0.17 -7.09 11.88
N PHE A 139 0.45 -8.19 12.59
CA PHE A 139 0.82 -8.15 14.00
C PHE A 139 2.33 -8.03 14.24
N GLY A 140 3.17 -8.10 13.20
CA GLY A 140 4.63 -8.13 13.33
C GLY A 140 5.23 -6.96 14.11
N VAL A 141 4.62 -5.77 14.03
CA VAL A 141 5.05 -4.58 14.80
C VAL A 141 4.70 -4.61 16.29
N HIS A 142 3.82 -5.54 16.72
CA HIS A 142 3.33 -5.60 18.09
C HIS A 142 4.12 -6.56 18.97
N ARG A 143 5.34 -6.94 18.56
CA ARG A 143 6.22 -7.86 19.31
C ARG A 143 5.45 -9.09 19.81
N ILE A 144 4.90 -9.85 18.87
CA ILE A 144 4.08 -11.05 19.17
C ILE A 144 4.84 -12.09 20.02
N ASP A 145 6.17 -12.03 20.05
CA ASP A 145 7.06 -12.80 20.93
C ASP A 145 6.85 -12.50 22.42
N GLU A 146 6.29 -11.34 22.76
CA GLU A 146 5.98 -10.95 24.14
C GLU A 146 4.56 -11.33 24.57
N PHE A 147 3.74 -11.91 23.69
CA PHE A 147 2.40 -12.36 24.06
C PHE A 147 2.50 -13.69 24.84
N TYR A 148 1.73 -13.83 25.91
CA TYR A 148 1.78 -15.02 26.76
C TYR A 148 0.41 -15.43 27.29
N PHE A 149 0.19 -16.71 27.51
CA PHE A 149 -1.00 -17.18 28.22
C PHE A 149 -0.81 -16.99 29.72
N GLY A 150 -1.84 -16.49 30.40
CA GLY A 150 -1.77 -16.22 31.83
C GLY A 150 -1.57 -17.47 32.68
N GLU A 151 -2.02 -18.63 32.21
CA GLU A 151 -1.82 -19.93 32.86
C GLU A 151 -0.64 -20.67 32.21
N PRO A 152 0.44 -20.99 32.94
CA PRO A 152 1.63 -21.65 32.38
C PRO A 152 1.34 -23.01 31.73
N SER A 153 0.32 -23.73 32.22
CA SER A 153 -0.11 -25.03 31.69
C SER A 153 -0.71 -24.94 30.28
N GLU A 154 -1.17 -23.77 29.86
CA GLU A 154 -1.74 -23.53 28.52
C GLU A 154 -0.66 -23.19 27.48
N GLN A 155 0.54 -22.81 27.93
CA GLN A 155 1.65 -22.44 27.05
C GLN A 155 2.48 -23.65 26.58
N VAL A 156 2.37 -24.78 27.30
CA VAL A 156 3.13 -26.01 27.05
C VAL A 156 2.16 -27.15 26.77
N ILE A 157 1.47 -27.09 25.63
CA ILE A 157 0.83 -28.26 25.04
C ILE A 157 1.38 -28.37 23.62
N GLN A 158 2.43 -29.17 23.46
CA GLN A 158 2.89 -29.63 22.14
C GLN A 158 2.04 -30.82 21.70
#